data_AF-A0A5A7N9B5-F1
#
_entry.id   AF-A0A5A7N9B5-F1
#
_cell.length_a   1.000
_cell.length_b   1.000
_cell.length_c   1.000
_cell.angle_alpha   90.00
_cell.angle_beta   90.00
_cell.angle_gamma   90.00
#
_symmetry.space_group_name_H-M   'P 1'
#
loop_
_entity.id
_entity.type
_entity.pdbx_description
1 polymer ?
#
loop_
_entity_poly.entity_id
_entity_poly.type
_entity_poly.pdbx_seq_one_letter_code
_entity_poly.pdbx_strand_id
1 'polypeptide(L)'
;MLTHPAALIFYALFLWWFSTGLVLFLNRRNPQTFPAAMAGGTVLFALALYGVGYSAGSTSVASTYIAFGCGLIAWAWQELSFYLGYITGPRRVLCTPGCRGPRHWGHALGVSLYHELSILITGLALFWLTWDQPNQLAFHLFVLITFMHQSARINVMLGVRNVSAHWVPAHLFYLKSFLKTKDMNPFFPISQLLALAILWILIDKAVAAPAGSFALMSATALSAMAALAIIEHWFLILPLPLTALWRWWEQREAPSSKTKTDSYPLRSIASDFTAPKAVAGDANRNSHGPEGPLAPSPSGRP
;
A
#
# COMPACT_ATOMS: atom_id res chain seq x y z
N MET A 1 16.00 -35.12 2.98
CA MET A 1 15.15 -34.14 3.70
C MET A 1 14.88 -32.89 2.86
N LEU A 2 15.89 -32.17 2.36
CA LEU A 2 15.70 -30.96 1.54
C LEU A 2 15.00 -31.18 0.18
N THR A 3 15.00 -32.41 -0.32
CA THR A 3 14.33 -32.83 -1.57
C THR A 3 12.84 -33.07 -1.42
N HIS A 4 12.32 -33.05 -0.18
CA HIS A 4 10.90 -33.27 0.08
C HIS A 4 10.12 -31.96 -0.11
N PRO A 5 8.99 -31.95 -0.83
CA PRO A 5 8.23 -30.73 -1.12
C PRO A 5 7.80 -29.99 0.15
N ALA A 6 7.45 -30.73 1.22
CA ALA A 6 7.10 -30.13 2.51
C ALA A 6 8.20 -29.21 3.08
N ALA A 7 9.48 -29.55 2.91
CA ALA A 7 10.58 -28.72 3.40
C ALA A 7 10.58 -27.34 2.73
N LEU A 8 10.27 -27.30 1.43
CA LEU A 8 10.19 -26.06 0.66
C LEU A 8 8.95 -25.24 1.03
N ILE A 9 7.82 -25.89 1.34
CA ILE A 9 6.62 -25.21 1.85
C ILE A 9 6.93 -24.52 3.18
N PHE A 10 7.56 -25.24 4.12
CA PHE A 10 7.95 -24.64 5.40
C PHE A 10 8.94 -23.50 5.22
N TYR A 11 9.92 -23.66 4.34
CA TYR A 11 10.87 -22.60 4.00
C TYR A 11 10.17 -21.37 3.41
N ALA A 12 9.24 -21.56 2.47
CA ALA A 12 8.46 -20.48 1.86
C ALA A 12 7.62 -19.72 2.89
N LEU A 13 6.87 -20.45 3.72
CA LEU A 13 6.07 -19.86 4.79
C LEU A 13 6.93 -19.12 5.80
N PHE A 14 8.03 -19.73 6.25
CA PHE A 14 8.96 -19.11 7.19
C PHE A 14 9.51 -17.81 6.63
N LEU A 15 10.05 -17.82 5.41
CA LEU A 15 10.61 -16.62 4.82
C LEU A 15 9.56 -15.54 4.61
N TRP A 16 8.35 -15.88 4.14
CA TRP A 16 7.27 -14.91 3.98
C TRP A 16 6.92 -14.23 5.30
N TRP A 17 6.59 -15.02 6.32
CA TRP A 17 6.22 -14.50 7.64
C TRP A 17 7.35 -13.70 8.28
N PHE A 18 8.58 -14.18 8.16
CA PHE A 18 9.77 -13.50 8.68
C PHE A 18 10.01 -12.17 7.94
N SER A 19 9.94 -12.15 6.60
CA SER A 19 10.15 -10.93 5.82
C SER A 19 9.08 -9.87 6.12
N THR A 20 7.81 -10.27 6.18
CA THR A 20 6.70 -9.38 6.49
C THR A 20 6.82 -8.81 7.90
N GLY A 21 7.13 -9.68 8.88
CA GLY A 21 7.39 -9.26 10.25
C GLY A 21 8.57 -8.28 10.36
N LEU A 22 9.66 -8.53 9.63
CA LEU A 22 10.84 -7.67 9.61
C LEU A 22 10.55 -6.29 9.02
N VAL A 23 9.85 -6.22 7.89
CA VAL A 23 9.45 -4.95 7.26
C VAL A 23 8.58 -4.13 8.21
N LEU A 24 7.58 -4.76 8.84
CA LEU A 24 6.71 -4.10 9.83
C LEU A 24 7.49 -3.64 11.06
N PHE A 25 8.42 -4.46 11.56
CA PHE A 25 9.27 -4.09 12.69
C PHE A 25 10.15 -2.88 12.36
N LEU A 26 10.81 -2.86 11.20
CA LEU A 26 11.66 -1.75 10.76
C LEU A 26 10.86 -0.46 10.58
N ASN A 27 9.65 -0.56 10.02
CA ASN A 27 8.76 0.57 9.85
C ASN A 27 8.25 1.18 11.18
N ARG A 28 8.23 0.40 12.28
CA ARG A 28 7.89 0.92 13.63
C ARG A 28 9.08 1.54 14.36
N ARG A 29 10.31 1.46 13.83
CA ARG A 29 11.49 2.09 14.45
C ARG A 29 11.47 3.61 14.26
N ASN A 30 12.33 4.30 15.01
CA ASN A 30 12.55 5.73 14.85
C ASN A 30 12.96 6.04 13.39
N PRO A 31 12.37 7.04 12.72
CA PRO A 31 12.74 7.47 11.37
C PRO A 31 14.25 7.67 11.13
N GLN A 32 15.03 8.00 12.17
CA GLN A 32 16.49 8.11 12.09
C GLN A 32 17.19 6.79 11.69
N THR A 33 16.54 5.64 11.89
CA THR A 33 17.08 4.32 11.52
C THR A 33 16.73 3.90 10.10
N PHE A 34 15.85 4.63 9.42
CA PHE A 34 15.38 4.28 8.06
C PHE A 34 16.50 4.27 7.02
N PRO A 35 17.49 5.19 7.03
CA PRO A 35 18.62 5.11 6.11
C PRO A 35 19.45 3.85 6.28
N ALA A 36 19.70 3.41 7.51
CA ALA A 36 20.45 2.19 7.79
C ALA A 36 19.66 0.95 7.34
N ALA A 37 18.35 0.91 7.60
CA ALA A 37 17.47 -0.16 7.15
C ALA A 37 17.43 -0.26 5.61
N MET A 38 17.32 0.88 4.93
CA MET A 38 17.31 0.93 3.47
C MET A 38 18.67 0.54 2.88
N ALA A 39 19.79 0.97 3.49
CA ALA A 39 21.13 0.57 3.09
C ALA A 39 21.32 -0.95 3.19
N GLY A 40 20.99 -1.54 4.35
CA GLY A 40 21.04 -3.00 4.56
C GLY A 40 20.14 -3.75 3.58
N GLY A 41 18.91 -3.27 3.37
CA GLY A 41 17.99 -3.83 2.37
C GLY A 41 18.57 -3.80 0.96
N THR A 42 19.26 -2.71 0.58
CA THR A 42 19.83 -2.54 -0.76
C THR A 42 21.04 -3.46 -0.99
N VAL A 43 21.87 -3.67 0.04
CA VAL A 43 22.94 -4.68 0.00
C VAL A 43 22.33 -6.08 -0.20
N LEU A 44 21.30 -6.43 0.57
CA LEU A 44 20.61 -7.72 0.42
C LEU A 44 19.95 -7.86 -0.96
N PHE A 45 19.40 -6.79 -1.51
CA PHE A 45 18.84 -6.78 -2.86
C PHE A 45 19.90 -7.05 -3.93
N ALA A 46 21.06 -6.39 -3.85
CA ALA A 46 22.17 -6.64 -4.76
C ALA A 46 22.69 -8.09 -4.67
N LEU A 47 22.80 -8.62 -3.44
CA LEU A 47 23.16 -10.03 -3.21
C LEU A 47 22.10 -10.99 -3.76
N ALA A 48 20.81 -10.62 -3.67
CA ALA A 48 19.73 -11.42 -4.24
C ALA A 48 19.80 -11.46 -5.76
N LEU A 49 20.07 -10.34 -6.44
CA LEU A 49 20.27 -10.32 -7.90
C LEU A 49 21.46 -11.19 -8.31
N TYR A 50 22.57 -11.12 -7.57
CA TYR A 50 23.71 -12.02 -7.77
C TYR A 50 23.31 -13.50 -7.58
N GLY A 51 22.57 -13.80 -6.51
CA GLY A 51 22.08 -15.17 -6.23
C GLY A 51 21.13 -15.71 -7.30
N VAL A 52 20.30 -14.86 -7.90
CA VAL A 52 19.48 -15.23 -9.06
C VAL A 52 20.37 -15.58 -10.25
N GLY A 53 21.33 -14.73 -10.61
CA GLY A 53 22.26 -15.02 -11.71
C GLY A 53 23.08 -16.30 -11.47
N TYR A 54 23.54 -16.53 -10.23
CA TYR A 54 24.28 -17.73 -9.84
C TYR A 54 23.43 -19.01 -9.95
N SER A 55 22.16 -18.95 -9.58
CA SER A 55 21.27 -20.11 -9.57
C SER A 55 20.54 -20.37 -10.89
N ALA A 56 20.55 -19.42 -11.83
CA ALA A 56 19.78 -19.48 -13.08
C ALA A 56 20.18 -20.66 -13.96
N GLY A 57 21.48 -20.95 -14.09
CA GLY A 57 22.02 -22.03 -14.93
C GLY A 57 21.86 -23.45 -14.37
N SER A 58 21.24 -23.63 -13.20
CA SER A 58 21.21 -24.92 -12.50
C SER A 58 19.82 -25.25 -11.96
N THR A 59 19.37 -26.48 -12.21
CA THR A 59 18.11 -27.07 -11.72
C THR A 59 18.32 -27.95 -10.48
N SER A 60 19.45 -27.77 -9.78
CA SER A 60 19.68 -28.48 -8.53
C SER A 60 18.68 -28.04 -7.45
N VAL A 61 18.47 -28.90 -6.46
CA VAL A 61 17.62 -28.58 -5.30
C VAL A 61 18.12 -27.33 -4.58
N ALA A 62 19.44 -27.18 -4.41
CA ALA A 62 20.03 -26.00 -3.79
C ALA A 62 19.71 -24.72 -4.58
N SER A 63 19.81 -24.77 -5.91
CA SER A 63 19.49 -23.66 -6.80
C SER A 63 18.02 -23.24 -6.69
N THR A 64 17.10 -24.17 -6.41
CA THR A 64 15.70 -23.86 -6.14
C THR A 64 15.54 -23.01 -4.86
N TYR A 65 16.18 -23.40 -3.75
CA TYR A 65 16.08 -22.64 -2.49
C TYR A 65 16.72 -21.25 -2.62
N ILE A 66 17.84 -21.15 -3.34
CA ILE A 66 18.52 -19.88 -3.62
C ILE A 66 17.62 -18.99 -4.48
N ALA A 67 17.12 -19.49 -5.62
CA ALA A 67 16.28 -18.72 -6.52
C ALA A 67 14.99 -18.24 -5.83
N PHE A 68 14.35 -19.11 -5.05
CA PHE A 68 13.17 -18.74 -4.26
C PHE A 68 13.48 -17.64 -3.24
N GLY A 69 14.52 -17.85 -2.40
CA GLY A 69 14.89 -16.89 -1.37
C GLY A 69 15.29 -15.53 -1.95
N CYS A 70 16.06 -15.53 -3.04
CA CYS A 70 16.47 -14.31 -3.71
C CYS A 70 15.29 -13.58 -4.37
N GLY A 71 14.37 -14.30 -5.02
CA GLY A 71 13.15 -13.71 -5.58
C GLY A 71 12.28 -13.06 -4.50
N LEU A 72 12.19 -13.68 -3.32
CA LEU A 72 11.44 -13.12 -2.20
C LEU A 72 12.15 -11.91 -1.56
N ILE A 73 13.49 -11.93 -1.44
CA ILE A 73 14.26 -10.76 -1.00
C ILE A 73 14.09 -9.59 -1.98
N ALA A 74 14.08 -9.88 -3.29
CA ALA A 74 13.83 -8.88 -4.32
C ALA A 74 12.48 -8.20 -4.14
N TRP A 75 11.44 -8.97 -3.79
CA TRP A 75 10.14 -8.42 -3.42
C TRP A 75 10.16 -7.65 -2.09
N ALA A 76 10.77 -8.21 -1.04
CA ALA A 76 10.82 -7.58 0.28
C ALA A 76 11.51 -6.20 0.24
N TRP A 77 12.51 -6.01 -0.63
CA TRP A 77 13.13 -4.72 -0.87
C TRP A 77 12.15 -3.68 -1.44
N GLN A 78 11.27 -4.09 -2.36
CA GLN A 78 10.23 -3.21 -2.91
C GLN A 78 9.31 -2.72 -1.78
N GLU A 79 8.75 -3.64 -1.01
CA GLU A 79 7.85 -3.32 0.12
C GLU A 79 8.56 -2.42 1.14
N LEU A 80 9.79 -2.76 1.53
CA LEU A 80 10.57 -1.96 2.47
C LEU A 80 10.79 -0.53 1.96
N SER A 81 11.16 -0.38 0.68
CA SER A 81 11.40 0.94 0.06
C SER A 81 10.14 1.81 0.04
N PHE A 82 8.97 1.19 -0.14
CA PHE A 82 7.68 1.86 -0.14
C PHE A 82 7.27 2.27 1.27
N TYR A 83 7.30 1.33 2.23
CA TYR A 83 6.89 1.61 3.62
C TYR A 83 7.78 2.65 4.29
N LEU A 84 9.09 2.65 4.03
CA LEU A 84 10.01 3.66 4.55
C LEU A 84 9.89 5.02 3.83
N GLY A 85 9.13 5.12 2.74
CA GLY A 85 8.90 6.37 2.02
C GLY A 85 10.01 6.80 1.05
N TYR A 86 10.96 5.91 0.73
CA TYR A 86 12.05 6.17 -0.21
C TYR A 86 11.58 6.16 -1.67
N ILE A 87 10.91 5.08 -2.06
CA ILE A 87 10.39 4.90 -3.43
C ILE A 87 8.87 4.96 -3.36
N THR A 88 8.34 6.18 -3.39
CA THR A 88 6.89 6.48 -3.45
C THR A 88 6.59 7.25 -4.72
N GLY A 89 5.34 7.60 -4.99
CA GLY A 89 5.01 8.46 -6.13
C GLY A 89 5.33 9.96 -5.94
N PRO A 90 5.25 10.74 -7.04
CA PRO A 90 5.46 12.19 -7.04
C PRO A 90 4.41 12.96 -6.22
N ARG A 91 3.25 12.35 -5.96
CA ARG A 91 2.17 12.98 -5.19
C ARG A 91 2.23 12.57 -3.73
N ARG A 92 2.56 13.51 -2.85
CA ARG A 92 2.54 13.37 -1.38
C ARG A 92 1.50 14.27 -0.72
N VAL A 93 0.35 14.44 -1.38
CA VAL A 93 -0.74 15.32 -0.92
C VAL A 93 -2.07 14.57 -0.89
N LEU A 94 -2.93 14.92 0.07
CA LEU A 94 -4.29 14.38 0.21
C LEU A 94 -5.12 14.63 -1.06
N CYS A 95 -6.12 13.79 -1.31
CA CYS A 95 -7.10 14.13 -2.35
C CYS A 95 -7.95 15.33 -1.90
N THR A 96 -8.16 16.30 -2.81
CA THR A 96 -8.98 17.48 -2.55
C THR A 96 -10.44 17.10 -2.27
N PRO A 97 -11.19 17.91 -1.48
CA PRO A 97 -12.61 17.66 -1.25
C PRO A 97 -13.37 17.53 -2.58
N GLY A 98 -14.16 16.47 -2.74
CA GLY A 98 -14.90 16.18 -3.99
C GLY A 98 -14.17 15.31 -5.02
N CYS A 99 -12.96 14.84 -4.70
CA CYS A 99 -12.20 13.91 -5.55
C CYS A 99 -12.95 12.57 -5.71
N ARG A 100 -13.55 12.35 -6.90
CA ARG A 100 -14.31 11.15 -7.26
C ARG A 100 -13.98 10.70 -8.68
N GLY A 101 -14.27 9.43 -8.98
CA GLY A 101 -14.17 8.87 -10.33
C GLY A 101 -12.71 8.78 -10.83
N PRO A 102 -12.47 8.90 -12.14
CA PRO A 102 -11.15 8.63 -12.74
C PRO A 102 -10.03 9.57 -12.26
N ARG A 103 -10.37 10.79 -11.80
CA ARG A 103 -9.39 11.71 -11.18
C ARG A 103 -8.86 11.18 -9.84
N HIS A 104 -9.71 10.51 -9.06
CA HIS A 104 -9.31 9.85 -7.81
C HIS A 104 -8.34 8.69 -8.09
N TRP A 105 -8.61 7.91 -9.14
CA TRP A 105 -7.72 6.83 -9.60
C TRP A 105 -6.36 7.36 -10.07
N GLY A 106 -6.35 8.40 -10.91
CA GLY A 106 -5.10 9.04 -11.36
C GLY A 106 -4.27 9.59 -10.19
N HIS A 107 -4.93 10.18 -9.19
CA HIS A 107 -4.24 10.66 -7.98
C HIS A 107 -3.71 9.51 -7.10
N ALA A 108 -4.47 8.42 -6.96
CA ALA A 108 -4.02 7.22 -6.24
C ALA A 108 -2.84 6.51 -6.94
N LEU A 109 -2.79 6.54 -8.28
CA LEU A 109 -1.64 6.08 -9.05
C LEU A 109 -0.43 7.00 -8.84
N GLY A 110 -0.63 8.32 -8.87
CA GLY A 110 0.43 9.30 -8.64
C GLY A 110 1.08 9.23 -7.25
N VAL A 111 0.46 8.55 -6.29
CA VAL A 111 0.98 8.31 -4.94
C VAL A 111 1.96 7.13 -4.89
N SER A 112 1.90 6.18 -5.82
CA SER A 112 2.81 5.02 -5.85
C SER A 112 3.58 4.87 -7.15
N LEU A 113 3.50 5.84 -8.08
CA LEU A 113 4.04 5.68 -9.44
C LEU A 113 5.51 5.22 -9.50
N TYR A 114 6.42 5.81 -8.72
CA TYR A 114 7.83 5.38 -8.76
C TYR A 114 8.03 3.98 -8.16
N HIS A 115 7.18 3.58 -7.22
CA HIS A 115 7.18 2.22 -6.69
C HIS A 115 6.79 1.21 -7.78
N GLU A 116 5.74 1.51 -8.54
CA GLU A 116 5.32 0.67 -9.67
C GLU A 116 6.42 0.57 -10.74
N LEU A 117 7.08 1.67 -11.05
CA LEU A 117 8.23 1.65 -11.97
C LEU A 117 9.40 0.82 -11.41
N SER A 118 9.67 0.90 -10.11
CA SER A 118 10.71 0.10 -9.45
C SER A 118 10.42 -1.41 -9.51
N ILE A 119 9.15 -1.81 -9.32
CA ILE A 119 8.70 -3.19 -9.50
C ILE A 119 8.95 -3.64 -10.95
N LEU A 120 8.57 -2.81 -11.95
CA LEU A 120 8.77 -3.14 -13.37
C LEU A 120 10.26 -3.29 -13.72
N ILE A 121 11.11 -2.36 -13.26
CA ILE A 121 12.56 -2.40 -13.48
C ILE A 121 13.16 -3.68 -12.87
N THR A 122 12.74 -4.03 -11.66
CA THR A 122 13.21 -5.24 -10.98
C THR A 122 12.73 -6.51 -11.67
N GLY A 123 11.47 -6.53 -12.11
CA GLY A 123 10.93 -7.62 -12.92
C GLY A 123 11.71 -7.81 -14.22
N LEU A 124 12.07 -6.73 -14.90
CA LEU A 124 12.90 -6.76 -16.11
C LEU A 124 14.32 -7.23 -15.84
N ALA A 125 14.93 -6.81 -14.72
CA ALA A 125 16.25 -7.28 -14.32
C ALA A 125 16.25 -8.79 -14.03
N LEU A 126 15.26 -9.29 -13.28
CA LEU A 126 15.10 -10.72 -13.00
C LEU A 126 14.83 -11.53 -14.27
N PHE A 127 13.98 -11.00 -15.16
CA PHE A 127 13.73 -11.59 -16.47
C PHE A 127 15.02 -11.71 -17.27
N TRP A 128 15.80 -10.65 -17.37
CA TRP A 128 17.06 -10.65 -18.11
C TRP A 128 18.08 -11.64 -17.54
N LEU A 129 18.20 -11.72 -16.22
CA LEU A 129 19.09 -12.67 -15.53
C LEU A 129 18.67 -14.14 -15.71
N THR A 130 17.39 -14.40 -15.91
CA THR A 130 16.83 -15.76 -16.05
C THR A 130 16.45 -16.10 -17.49
N TRP A 131 16.71 -15.19 -18.43
CA TRP A 131 16.37 -15.37 -19.84
C TRP A 131 17.19 -16.52 -20.44
N ASP A 132 16.51 -17.44 -21.11
CA ASP A 132 17.10 -18.67 -21.68
C ASP A 132 17.83 -19.55 -20.64
N GLN A 133 17.50 -19.38 -19.36
CA GLN A 133 18.06 -20.18 -18.28
C GLN A 133 17.06 -21.25 -17.81
N PRO A 134 17.54 -22.43 -17.38
CA PRO A 134 16.67 -23.52 -16.97
C PRO A 134 15.96 -23.26 -15.63
N ASN A 135 16.48 -22.37 -14.78
CA ASN A 135 15.86 -21.97 -13.52
C ASN A 135 15.30 -20.54 -13.60
N GLN A 136 14.00 -20.45 -13.83
CA GLN A 136 13.24 -19.19 -13.88
C GLN A 136 12.40 -18.96 -12.62
N LEU A 137 12.65 -19.70 -11.54
CA LEU A 137 11.80 -19.68 -10.34
C LEU A 137 11.72 -18.29 -9.70
N ALA A 138 12.85 -17.59 -9.57
CA ALA A 138 12.90 -16.26 -8.98
C ALA A 138 12.02 -15.25 -9.73
N PHE A 139 12.10 -15.27 -11.07
CA PHE A 139 11.28 -14.43 -11.93
C PHE A 139 9.80 -14.78 -11.80
N HIS A 140 9.43 -16.07 -11.92
CA HIS A 140 8.04 -16.50 -11.78
C HIS A 140 7.44 -16.16 -10.41
N LEU A 141 8.22 -16.32 -9.34
CA LEU A 141 7.82 -15.92 -7.99
C LEU A 141 7.56 -14.42 -7.91
N PHE A 142 8.48 -13.61 -8.43
CA PHE A 142 8.36 -12.17 -8.43
C PHE A 142 7.12 -11.70 -9.20
N VAL A 143 6.86 -12.28 -10.38
CA VAL A 143 5.66 -12.02 -11.19
C VAL A 143 4.38 -12.42 -10.43
N LEU A 144 4.36 -13.60 -9.83
CA LEU A 144 3.22 -14.08 -9.05
C LEU A 144 2.89 -13.12 -7.91
N ILE A 145 3.87 -12.76 -7.09
CA ILE A 145 3.66 -11.85 -5.96
C ILE A 145 3.26 -10.46 -6.47
N THR A 146 3.91 -9.94 -7.52
CA THR A 146 3.55 -8.66 -8.14
C THR A 146 2.10 -8.65 -8.57
N PHE A 147 1.64 -9.70 -9.26
CA PHE A 147 0.27 -9.80 -9.72
C PHE A 147 -0.73 -9.85 -8.56
N MET A 148 -0.43 -10.63 -7.52
CA MET A 148 -1.25 -10.69 -6.30
C MET A 148 -1.25 -9.36 -5.55
N HIS A 149 -0.13 -8.64 -5.48
CA HIS A 149 -0.08 -7.31 -4.88
C HIS A 149 -0.96 -6.30 -5.65
N GLN A 150 -0.88 -6.28 -6.99
CA GLN A 150 -1.74 -5.41 -7.80
C GLN A 150 -3.22 -5.77 -7.67
N SER A 151 -3.54 -7.07 -7.61
CA SER A 151 -4.90 -7.55 -7.32
C SER A 151 -5.41 -7.03 -5.97
N ALA A 152 -4.62 -7.17 -4.91
CA ALA A 152 -4.98 -6.67 -3.58
C ALA A 152 -5.18 -5.15 -3.59
N ARG A 153 -4.27 -4.42 -4.25
CA ARG A 153 -4.35 -2.96 -4.40
C ARG A 153 -5.64 -2.52 -5.08
N ILE A 154 -6.00 -3.13 -6.21
CA ILE A 154 -7.24 -2.84 -6.94
C ILE A 154 -8.46 -3.15 -6.08
N ASN A 155 -8.46 -4.31 -5.40
CA ASN A 155 -9.52 -4.69 -4.47
C ASN A 155 -9.72 -3.63 -3.38
N VAL A 156 -8.65 -3.19 -2.73
CA VAL A 156 -8.67 -2.16 -1.68
C VAL A 156 -9.17 -0.81 -2.22
N MET A 157 -8.79 -0.42 -3.45
CA MET A 157 -9.27 0.82 -4.09
C MET A 157 -10.76 0.77 -4.45
N LEU A 158 -11.24 -0.37 -4.95
CA LEU A 158 -12.66 -0.58 -5.25
C LEU A 158 -13.53 -0.66 -3.97
N GLY A 159 -12.89 -1.11 -2.90
CA GLY A 159 -13.36 -1.10 -1.53
C GLY A 159 -13.47 -2.52 -0.96
N VAL A 160 -13.01 -2.65 0.28
CA VAL A 160 -13.04 -3.90 1.06
C VAL A 160 -13.47 -3.62 2.49
N ARG A 161 -13.82 -4.68 3.22
CA ARG A 161 -14.40 -4.54 4.56
C ARG A 161 -13.31 -4.23 5.59
N ASN A 162 -12.17 -4.92 5.48
CA ASN A 162 -11.04 -4.75 6.36
C ASN A 162 -9.97 -3.85 5.72
N VAL A 163 -10.28 -2.56 5.63
CA VAL A 163 -9.30 -1.57 5.20
C VAL A 163 -8.28 -1.40 6.33
N SER A 164 -7.04 -1.81 6.09
CA SER A 164 -5.92 -1.75 7.03
C SER A 164 -5.43 -0.31 7.35
N ALA A 165 -6.34 0.64 7.56
CA ALA A 165 -6.04 2.06 7.78
C ALA A 165 -5.19 2.32 9.04
N HIS A 166 -5.25 1.45 10.05
CA HIS A 166 -4.37 1.42 11.22
C HIS A 166 -2.90 1.02 10.92
N TRP A 167 -2.63 0.22 9.88
CA TRP A 167 -1.27 -0.20 9.51
C TRP A 167 -0.53 0.83 8.64
N VAL A 168 -1.25 1.83 8.12
CA VAL A 168 -0.64 2.90 7.32
C VAL A 168 0.22 3.78 8.24
N PRO A 169 1.53 3.90 8.00
CA PRO A 169 2.44 4.71 8.81
C PRO A 169 2.01 6.18 8.85
N ALA A 170 2.38 6.89 9.92
CA ALA A 170 2.03 8.30 10.10
C ALA A 170 2.52 9.19 8.95
N HIS A 171 3.71 8.91 8.39
CA HIS A 171 4.27 9.66 7.26
C HIS A 171 3.55 9.37 5.93
N LEU A 172 2.77 8.30 5.83
CA LEU A 172 1.97 7.95 4.65
C LEU A 172 0.47 8.22 4.86
N PHE A 173 0.11 9.08 5.82
CA PHE A 173 -1.29 9.36 6.18
C PHE A 173 -2.17 9.77 4.98
N TYR A 174 -1.58 10.41 3.97
CA TYR A 174 -2.29 10.80 2.75
C TYR A 174 -2.90 9.63 1.98
N LEU A 175 -2.35 8.41 2.09
CA LEU A 175 -2.91 7.18 1.51
C LEU A 175 -4.32 6.88 2.00
N LYS A 176 -4.64 7.22 3.26
CA LYS A 176 -5.95 6.91 3.86
C LYS A 176 -7.09 7.56 3.09
N SER A 177 -6.84 8.72 2.46
CA SER A 177 -7.84 9.43 1.65
C SER A 177 -8.26 8.70 0.38
N PHE A 178 -7.49 7.69 -0.06
CA PHE A 178 -7.77 6.88 -1.25
C PHE A 178 -8.39 5.51 -0.94
N LEU A 179 -8.52 5.16 0.34
CA LEU A 179 -9.06 3.87 0.76
C LEU A 179 -10.58 3.94 0.89
N LYS A 180 -11.27 2.88 0.47
CA LYS A 180 -12.73 2.81 0.51
C LYS A 180 -13.19 1.61 1.34
N THR A 181 -14.05 1.85 2.32
CA THR A 181 -14.66 0.76 3.10
C THR A 181 -15.98 0.33 2.45
N LYS A 182 -16.10 -0.95 2.10
CA LYS A 182 -17.30 -1.60 1.54
C LYS A 182 -17.34 -3.06 1.95
N ASP A 183 -18.51 -3.67 2.07
CA ASP A 183 -18.59 -5.10 2.40
C ASP A 183 -17.91 -6.00 1.37
N MET A 184 -18.10 -5.72 0.08
CA MET A 184 -17.46 -6.44 -1.02
C MET A 184 -17.45 -5.60 -2.30
N ASN A 185 -16.52 -5.91 -3.21
CA ASN A 185 -16.49 -5.37 -4.56
C ASN A 185 -16.68 -6.51 -5.59
N PRO A 186 -17.26 -6.25 -6.78
CA PRO A 186 -17.50 -7.29 -7.79
C PRO A 186 -16.24 -7.82 -8.47
N PHE A 187 -15.10 -7.12 -8.35
CA PHE A 187 -13.82 -7.59 -8.87
C PHE A 187 -13.22 -8.71 -8.00
N PHE A 188 -13.52 -8.73 -6.70
CA PHE A 188 -13.03 -9.75 -5.77
C PHE A 188 -13.29 -11.17 -6.24
N PRO A 189 -14.54 -11.64 -6.51
CA PRO A 189 -14.77 -13.01 -6.93
C PRO A 189 -14.04 -13.36 -8.23
N ILE A 190 -13.92 -12.41 -9.17
CA ILE A 190 -13.18 -12.61 -10.42
C ILE A 190 -11.69 -12.80 -10.14
N SER A 191 -11.10 -11.93 -9.31
CA SER A 191 -9.70 -12.02 -8.92
C SER A 191 -9.39 -13.32 -8.17
N GLN A 192 -10.30 -13.79 -7.31
CA GLN A 192 -10.14 -15.05 -6.59
C GLN A 192 -10.29 -16.28 -7.48
N LEU A 193 -11.22 -16.26 -8.44
CA LEU A 193 -11.34 -17.34 -9.42
C LEU A 193 -10.07 -17.46 -10.27
N LEU A 194 -9.51 -16.33 -10.70
CA LEU A 194 -8.25 -16.32 -11.45
C LEU A 194 -7.08 -16.83 -10.60
N ALA A 195 -6.98 -16.39 -9.34
CA ALA A 195 -5.94 -16.86 -8.43
C ALA A 195 -6.06 -18.37 -8.15
N LEU A 196 -7.28 -18.89 -7.96
CA LEU A 196 -7.55 -20.32 -7.81
C LEU A 196 -7.20 -21.12 -9.08
N ALA A 197 -7.48 -20.57 -10.26
CA ALA A 197 -7.09 -21.20 -11.52
C ALA A 197 -5.56 -21.29 -11.67
N ILE A 198 -4.83 -20.22 -11.31
CA ILE A 198 -3.35 -20.23 -11.29
C ILE A 198 -2.84 -21.27 -10.28
N LEU A 199 -3.40 -21.30 -9.07
CA LEU A 199 -3.03 -22.28 -8.05
C LEU A 199 -3.27 -23.71 -8.55
N TRP A 200 -4.41 -23.97 -9.19
CA TRP A 200 -4.73 -25.28 -9.75
C TRP A 200 -3.71 -25.71 -10.82
N ILE A 201 -3.36 -24.82 -11.75
CA ILE A 201 -2.33 -25.09 -12.77
C ILE A 201 -0.97 -25.41 -12.11
N LEU A 202 -0.59 -24.69 -11.06
CA LEU A 202 0.66 -24.93 -10.36
C LEU A 202 0.67 -26.28 -9.62
N ILE A 203 -0.45 -26.64 -8.99
CA ILE A 203 -0.61 -27.95 -8.33
C ILE A 203 -0.57 -29.08 -9.37
N ASP A 204 -1.26 -28.93 -10.50
CA ASP A 204 -1.25 -29.90 -11.60
C ASP A 204 0.19 -30.14 -12.11
N LYS A 205 0.93 -29.05 -12.36
CA LYS A 205 2.36 -29.13 -12.71
C LYS A 205 3.21 -29.82 -11.64
N ALA A 206 2.94 -29.58 -10.36
CA ALA A 206 3.66 -30.24 -9.28
C ALA A 206 3.36 -31.74 -9.23
N VAL A 207 2.09 -32.15 -9.39
CA VAL A 207 1.67 -33.55 -9.36
C VAL A 207 2.18 -34.33 -10.58
N ALA A 208 2.24 -33.69 -11.75
CA ALA A 208 2.77 -34.31 -12.97
C ALA A 208 4.30 -34.43 -12.99
N ALA A 209 5.01 -33.71 -12.11
CA ALA A 209 6.47 -33.67 -12.11
C ALA A 209 7.10 -34.89 -11.40
N PRO A 210 8.23 -35.41 -11.90
CA PRO A 210 8.95 -36.49 -11.23
C PRO A 210 9.36 -36.15 -9.80
N ALA A 211 9.35 -37.14 -8.91
CA ALA A 211 9.74 -36.97 -7.52
C ALA A 211 11.17 -36.41 -7.39
N GLY A 212 11.34 -35.39 -6.55
CA GLY A 212 12.62 -34.71 -6.33
C GLY A 212 13.12 -33.83 -7.49
N SER A 213 12.35 -33.69 -8.57
CA SER A 213 12.72 -32.84 -9.70
C SER A 213 12.62 -31.34 -9.37
N PHE A 214 13.35 -30.52 -10.13
CA PHE A 214 13.22 -29.06 -10.10
C PHE A 214 11.79 -28.61 -10.39
N ALA A 215 11.13 -29.24 -11.36
CA ALA A 215 9.75 -28.92 -11.73
C ALA A 215 8.79 -29.10 -10.55
N LEU A 216 8.90 -30.22 -9.82
CA LEU A 216 8.12 -30.46 -8.61
C LEU A 216 8.37 -29.38 -7.55
N MET A 217 9.64 -29.12 -7.26
CA MET A 217 10.03 -28.18 -6.21
C MET A 217 9.60 -26.75 -6.53
N SER A 218 9.91 -26.26 -7.74
CA SER A 218 9.53 -24.91 -8.18
C SER A 218 8.01 -24.71 -8.21
N ALA A 219 7.25 -25.66 -8.75
CA ALA A 219 5.79 -25.60 -8.76
C ALA A 219 5.23 -25.62 -7.33
N THR A 220 5.76 -26.46 -6.44
CA THR A 220 5.35 -26.53 -5.04
C THR A 220 5.55 -25.20 -4.31
N ALA A 221 6.70 -24.55 -4.48
CA ALA A 221 6.96 -23.25 -3.88
C ALA A 221 5.99 -22.18 -4.37
N LEU A 222 5.74 -22.12 -5.68
CA LEU A 222 4.80 -21.18 -6.27
C LEU A 222 3.35 -21.46 -5.80
N SER A 223 2.94 -22.73 -5.72
CA SER A 223 1.64 -23.12 -5.18
C SER A 223 1.47 -22.67 -3.73
N ALA A 224 2.49 -22.85 -2.88
CA ALA A 224 2.45 -22.41 -1.49
C ALA A 224 2.26 -20.89 -1.38
N MET A 225 3.00 -20.13 -2.17
CA MET A 225 2.88 -18.66 -2.21
C MET A 225 1.54 -18.19 -2.77
N ALA A 226 1.03 -18.84 -3.84
CA ALA A 226 -0.27 -18.53 -4.41
C ALA A 226 -1.40 -18.82 -3.41
N ALA A 227 -1.36 -19.97 -2.72
CA ALA A 227 -2.33 -20.32 -1.69
C ALA A 227 -2.32 -19.31 -0.54
N LEU A 228 -1.13 -18.91 -0.08
CA LEU A 228 -0.96 -17.90 0.96
C LEU A 228 -1.56 -16.55 0.53
N ALA A 229 -1.26 -16.09 -0.69
CA ALA A 229 -1.79 -14.84 -1.22
C ALA A 229 -3.32 -14.87 -1.38
N ILE A 230 -3.91 -16.02 -1.78
CA ILE A 230 -5.37 -16.20 -1.82
C ILE A 230 -5.97 -16.04 -0.43
N ILE A 231 -5.39 -16.68 0.58
CA ILE A 231 -5.84 -16.56 1.99
C ILE A 231 -5.77 -15.11 2.45
N GLU A 232 -4.68 -14.41 2.16
CA GLU A 232 -4.53 -12.98 2.49
C GLU A 232 -5.57 -12.10 1.78
N HIS A 233 -5.96 -12.43 0.56
CA HIS A 233 -7.04 -11.71 -0.12
C HIS A 233 -8.38 -11.94 0.59
N TRP A 234 -8.67 -13.17 1.02
CA TRP A 234 -9.87 -13.46 1.81
C TRP A 234 -9.90 -12.66 3.12
N PHE A 235 -8.75 -12.42 3.74
CA PHE A 235 -8.63 -11.57 4.93
C PHE A 235 -9.00 -10.08 4.70
N LEU A 236 -9.01 -9.60 3.45
CA LEU A 236 -9.51 -8.26 3.14
C LEU A 236 -11.04 -8.14 3.28
N ILE A 237 -11.76 -9.25 3.10
CA ILE A 237 -13.23 -9.28 3.06
C ILE A 237 -13.83 -9.90 4.31
N LEU A 238 -13.22 -10.96 4.83
CA LEU A 238 -13.71 -11.62 6.03
C LEU A 238 -13.64 -10.65 7.23
N PRO A 239 -14.70 -10.54 8.05
CA PRO A 239 -14.73 -9.69 9.23
C PRO A 239 -13.96 -10.31 10.39
N LEU A 240 -12.73 -10.75 10.15
CA LEU A 240 -11.85 -11.31 11.16
C LEU A 240 -11.03 -10.18 11.79
N PRO A 241 -10.97 -10.07 13.13
CA PRO A 241 -10.10 -9.12 13.79
C PRO A 241 -8.65 -9.59 13.67
N LEU A 242 -8.01 -9.36 12.53
CA LEU A 242 -6.59 -9.71 12.31
C LEU A 242 -5.64 -8.98 13.27
N THR A 243 -6.11 -7.88 13.87
CA THR A 243 -5.47 -7.24 15.03
C THR A 243 -5.29 -8.19 16.21
N ALA A 244 -6.21 -9.15 16.41
CA ALA A 244 -6.11 -10.15 17.47
C ALA A 244 -4.88 -11.06 17.32
N LEU A 245 -4.47 -11.33 16.08
CA LEU A 245 -3.25 -12.07 15.74
C LEU A 245 -1.97 -11.26 15.98
N TRP A 246 -2.07 -9.99 16.36
CA TRP A 246 -0.90 -9.15 16.68
C TRP A 246 -1.08 -8.38 17.99
N ARG A 247 -2.10 -8.69 18.80
CA ARG A 247 -2.35 -8.03 20.10
C ARG A 247 -1.17 -8.12 21.06
N TRP A 248 -0.43 -9.22 21.04
CA TRP A 248 0.79 -9.38 21.84
C TRP A 248 1.92 -8.41 21.43
N TRP A 249 1.84 -7.86 20.22
CA TRP A 249 2.78 -6.90 19.66
C TRP A 249 2.36 -5.44 19.90
N GLU A 250 1.06 -5.18 20.08
CA GLU A 250 0.51 -3.84 20.39
C GLU A 250 0.69 -3.46 21.87
N GLN A 251 0.68 -4.43 22.80
CA GLN A 251 0.75 -4.18 24.25
C GLN A 251 2.11 -3.66 24.77
N ARG A 252 3.12 -3.47 23.91
CA ARG A 252 4.41 -2.89 24.32
C ARG A 252 4.46 -1.36 24.28
N GLU A 253 3.37 -0.72 23.86
CA GLU A 253 3.19 0.71 24.12
C GLU A 253 2.84 0.88 25.59
N ALA A 254 3.87 1.05 26.42
CA ALA A 254 3.71 1.60 27.76
C ALA A 254 2.86 2.89 27.63
N PRO A 255 1.88 3.12 28.52
CA PRO A 255 1.06 4.31 28.47
C PRO A 255 1.95 5.53 28.67
N SER A 256 2.32 6.20 27.57
CA SER A 256 2.89 7.54 27.66
C SER A 256 1.84 8.41 28.34
N SER A 257 2.31 9.09 29.39
CA SER A 257 1.56 9.79 30.41
C SER A 257 0.18 10.29 29.98
N LYS A 258 -0.83 9.98 30.80
CA LYS A 258 -2.05 10.77 30.89
C LYS A 258 -1.67 12.25 31.06
N THR A 259 -1.60 13.01 29.98
CA THR A 259 -1.74 14.45 30.06
C THR A 259 -3.17 14.67 30.51
N LYS A 260 -3.32 15.02 31.79
CA LYS A 260 -4.55 15.55 32.37
C LYS A 260 -5.09 16.59 31.39
N THR A 261 -6.15 16.24 30.67
CA THR A 261 -7.02 17.24 30.07
C THR A 261 -7.73 17.88 31.26
N ASP A 262 -7.17 18.99 31.73
CA ASP A 262 -7.92 19.91 32.57
C ASP A 262 -9.17 20.31 31.77
N SER A 263 -10.30 19.92 32.34
CA SER A 263 -11.64 20.30 31.90
C SER A 263 -11.73 21.82 31.82
N TYR A 264 -11.65 22.38 30.62
CA TYR A 264 -12.22 23.70 30.38
C TYR A 264 -13.75 23.55 30.39
N PRO A 265 -14.48 24.20 31.31
CA PRO A 265 -15.92 24.24 31.20
C PRO A 265 -16.28 25.10 29.98
N LEU A 266 -16.97 24.50 29.01
CA LEU A 266 -17.69 25.21 27.96
C LEU A 266 -18.75 26.11 28.63
N ARG A 267 -18.37 27.35 28.94
CA ARG A 267 -19.35 28.41 29.19
C ARG A 267 -20.07 28.69 27.88
N SER A 268 -21.39 28.56 27.93
CA SER A 268 -22.34 28.88 26.89
C SER A 268 -22.10 30.28 26.30
N ILE A 269 -21.49 30.35 25.12
CA ILE A 269 -21.56 31.55 24.26
C ILE A 269 -22.84 31.42 23.44
N ALA A 270 -23.98 31.54 24.12
CA ALA A 270 -25.30 31.58 23.53
C ALA A 270 -26.18 32.55 24.34
N SER A 271 -25.75 33.80 24.47
CA SER A 271 -26.61 34.88 25.01
C SER A 271 -26.21 36.31 24.63
N ASP A 272 -25.36 36.55 23.62
CA ASP A 272 -24.98 37.91 23.20
C ASP A 272 -25.11 38.13 21.68
N PHE A 273 -26.26 37.77 21.12
CA PHE A 273 -26.74 38.35 19.86
C PHE A 273 -28.03 39.13 20.14
N THR A 274 -27.88 40.35 20.65
CA THR A 274 -28.96 41.33 20.65
C THR A 274 -29.21 41.80 19.23
N ALA A 275 -30.44 41.60 18.74
CA ALA A 275 -30.93 42.13 17.48
C ALA A 275 -30.79 43.67 17.40
N PRO A 276 -30.59 44.27 16.21
CA PRO A 276 -30.62 45.71 16.05
C PRO A 276 -32.03 46.22 16.39
N LYS A 277 -32.13 47.20 17.29
CA LYS A 277 -33.39 47.91 17.58
C LYS A 277 -33.86 48.63 16.31
N ALA A 278 -35.08 48.33 15.90
CA ALA A 278 -35.86 49.17 15.00
C ALA A 278 -36.08 50.54 15.65
N VAL A 279 -35.65 51.61 14.99
CA VAL A 279 -36.03 52.98 15.32
C VAL A 279 -37.22 53.32 14.43
N ALA A 280 -38.41 53.40 15.02
CA ALA A 280 -39.61 53.89 14.38
C ALA A 280 -40.00 55.23 15.02
N GLY A 281 -39.97 56.28 14.20
CA GLY A 281 -40.90 57.40 14.21
C GLY A 281 -40.66 58.52 15.21
N ASP A 282 -40.29 59.70 14.70
CA ASP A 282 -41.15 60.86 14.95
C ASP A 282 -41.26 61.72 13.70
N ALA A 283 -42.45 62.25 13.48
CA ALA A 283 -42.91 62.87 12.27
C ALA A 283 -42.69 64.39 12.28
N ASN A 284 -42.68 64.95 11.06
CA ASN A 284 -43.25 66.26 10.71
C ASN A 284 -42.34 67.51 10.85
N ARG A 285 -41.79 67.99 9.71
CA ARG A 285 -42.08 69.36 9.22
C ARG A 285 -41.50 69.64 7.81
N ASN A 286 -42.42 69.86 6.88
CA ASN A 286 -42.49 70.97 5.92
C ASN A 286 -41.33 71.27 4.94
N SER A 287 -41.66 70.99 3.66
CA SER A 287 -41.83 71.96 2.55
C SER A 287 -40.63 72.52 1.80
N HIS A 288 -40.81 72.49 0.47
CA HIS A 288 -40.23 73.29 -0.62
C HIS A 288 -38.98 72.76 -1.34
N GLY A 289 -39.18 72.26 -2.57
CA GLY A 289 -38.28 72.55 -3.69
C GLY A 289 -38.44 74.01 -4.16
N PRO A 290 -37.83 74.47 -5.29
CA PRO A 290 -37.48 73.68 -6.47
C PRO A 290 -36.17 74.11 -7.20
N GLU A 291 -35.98 73.57 -8.42
CA GLU A 291 -35.22 74.13 -9.58
C GLU A 291 -33.68 74.03 -9.67
N GLY A 292 -33.19 73.62 -10.86
CA GLY A 292 -31.76 73.62 -11.28
C GLY A 292 -31.28 75.01 -11.73
N PRO A 293 -30.37 75.19 -12.73
CA PRO A 293 -29.62 74.22 -13.56
C PRO A 293 -28.13 74.63 -13.86
N LEU A 294 -27.50 73.93 -14.82
CA LEU A 294 -26.38 74.33 -15.72
C LEU A 294 -24.90 74.04 -15.38
N ALA A 295 -24.22 73.46 -16.39
CA ALA A 295 -22.76 73.26 -16.60
C ALA A 295 -22.08 74.59 -17.06
N PRO A 296 -20.77 74.72 -17.44
CA PRO A 296 -19.87 73.75 -18.13
C PRO A 296 -18.34 73.75 -17.78
N SER A 297 -17.60 72.89 -18.51
CA SER A 297 -16.14 72.62 -18.70
C SER A 297 -15.25 73.85 -19.07
N PRO A 298 -13.96 73.79 -19.52
CA PRO A 298 -12.90 72.73 -19.60
C PRO A 298 -11.43 73.18 -19.29
N SER A 299 -10.45 72.26 -19.30
CA SER A 299 -9.04 72.40 -19.82
C SER A 299 -8.16 71.27 -19.24
N GLY A 300 -7.19 70.62 -19.89
CA GLY A 300 -6.58 70.77 -21.20
C GLY A 300 -5.05 70.92 -21.10
N ARG A 301 -4.30 69.85 -21.44
CA ARG A 301 -2.88 69.77 -21.89
C ARG A 301 -1.71 69.88 -20.88
N PRO A 302 -0.47 69.50 -21.27
CA PRO A 302 0.03 69.04 -22.59
C PRO A 302 0.41 67.55 -22.69
#